data_AF-A0A257NMU3-F1
#
_entry.id   AF-A0A257NMU3-F1
#
_cell.length_a   1.000
_cell.length_b   1.000
_cell.length_c   1.000
_cell.angle_alpha   90.00
_cell.angle_beta   90.00
_cell.angle_gamma   90.00
#
_symmetry.space_group_name_H-M   'P 1'
#
loop_
_entity.id
_entity.type
_entity.pdbx_description
1 polymer ?
#
loop_
_entity_poly.entity_id
_entity_poly.type
_entity_poly.pdbx_seq_one_letter_code
_entity_poly.pdbx_strand_id
1 'polypeptide(L)'
;MLPRAIATALQFPKLDAGDFTATKFHTAEEKTKFGNHLLRFIAEDFPATLWTKVFYNRLHLTFSNIAHYNMHGFWETWFETTVDQVTFLQNIARYPCWGDPAFTHSDVEKVIGVRVKNSGVIAWKQRILATERRSGDLTELARLKAIYEPAAESTVPAPPAALSTGAAQTDLFS
;
A
#
# COMPACT_ATOMS: atom_id res chain seq x y z
N MET A 1 -9.12 -5.13 -1.27
CA MET A 1 -10.33 -5.05 -0.43
C MET A 1 -9.97 -5.07 1.04
N LEU A 2 -10.56 -4.15 1.81
CA LEU A 2 -10.33 -4.04 3.25
C LEU A 2 -11.18 -5.06 4.04
N PRO A 3 -10.66 -5.59 5.17
CA PRO A 3 -11.45 -6.38 6.10
C PRO A 3 -12.66 -5.60 6.59
N ARG A 4 -13.82 -6.26 6.69
CA ARG A 4 -15.08 -5.64 7.11
C ARG A 4 -14.96 -4.89 8.44
N ALA A 5 -14.22 -5.43 9.41
CA ALA A 5 -14.00 -4.78 10.70
C ALA A 5 -13.29 -3.42 10.57
N ILE A 6 -12.25 -3.34 9.72
CA ILE A 6 -11.53 -2.09 9.45
C ILE A 6 -12.44 -1.10 8.73
N ALA A 7 -13.18 -1.56 7.70
CA ALA A 7 -14.12 -0.73 6.97
C ALA A 7 -15.23 -0.17 7.88
N THR A 8 -15.76 -0.99 8.80
CA THR A 8 -16.73 -0.57 9.80
C THR A 8 -16.13 0.45 10.78
N ALA A 9 -14.92 0.22 11.28
CA ALA A 9 -14.24 1.15 12.20
C ALA A 9 -13.95 2.52 11.56
N LEU A 10 -13.74 2.56 10.24
CA LEU A 10 -13.61 3.82 9.50
C LEU A 10 -14.94 4.55 9.34
N GLN A 11 -16.04 3.83 9.11
CA GLN A 11 -17.31 4.45 8.73
C GLN A 11 -18.29 4.69 9.87
N PHE A 12 -18.12 4.04 11.02
CA PHE A 12 -19.08 4.07 12.13
C PHE A 12 -18.44 4.45 13.47
N PRO A 13 -19.12 5.25 14.31
CA PRO A 13 -20.36 5.99 13.99
C PRO A 13 -20.12 7.01 12.87
N LYS A 14 -21.14 7.31 12.07
CA LYS A 14 -21.05 8.36 11.06
C LYS A 14 -20.76 9.69 11.75
N LEU A 15 -20.00 10.55 11.07
CA LEU A 15 -19.77 11.91 11.54
C LEU A 15 -21.10 12.67 11.52
N ASP A 16 -21.34 13.50 12.53
CA ASP A 16 -22.54 14.32 12.65
C ASP A 16 -22.21 15.81 12.48
N ALA A 17 -23.17 16.60 12.01
CA ALA A 17 -22.99 18.04 11.83
C ALA A 17 -22.77 18.77 13.17
N GLY A 18 -23.33 18.26 14.26
CA GLY A 18 -23.11 18.80 15.61
C GLY A 18 -21.66 18.73 16.10
N ASP A 19 -20.82 17.91 15.45
CA ASP A 19 -19.39 17.78 15.78
C ASP A 19 -18.52 18.89 15.16
N PHE A 20 -19.06 19.72 14.25
CA PHE A 20 -18.27 20.63 13.43
C PHE A 20 -18.71 22.09 13.52
N THR A 21 -17.73 22.99 13.52
CA THR A 21 -17.98 24.43 13.46
C THR A 21 -18.14 24.86 12.01
N ALA A 22 -19.25 25.51 11.67
CA ALA A 22 -19.42 26.10 10.34
C ALA A 22 -18.37 27.19 10.08
N THR A 23 -17.96 27.33 8.83
CA THR A 23 -17.10 28.43 8.38
C THR A 23 -17.92 29.47 7.64
N LYS A 24 -17.33 30.62 7.29
CA LYS A 24 -17.96 31.61 6.41
C LYS A 24 -18.36 31.05 5.04
N PHE A 25 -17.68 30.00 4.57
CA PHE A 25 -17.83 29.48 3.22
C PHE A 25 -18.52 28.11 3.16
N HIS A 26 -18.54 27.37 4.27
CA HIS A 26 -19.05 26.00 4.33
C HIS A 26 -19.82 25.74 5.61
N THR A 27 -20.95 25.06 5.49
CA THR A 27 -21.76 24.64 6.63
C THR A 27 -21.17 23.42 7.35
N ALA A 28 -21.66 23.14 8.56
CA ALA A 28 -21.29 21.94 9.29
C ALA A 28 -21.74 20.65 8.57
N GLU A 29 -22.86 20.68 7.86
CA GLU A 29 -23.36 19.57 7.04
C GLU A 29 -22.44 19.29 5.84
N GLU A 30 -21.89 20.33 5.21
CA GLU A 30 -20.93 20.15 4.11
C GLU A 30 -19.61 19.55 4.60
N LYS A 31 -19.13 19.99 5.77
CA LYS A 31 -18.00 19.38 6.48
C LYS A 31 -18.26 17.89 6.76
N THR A 32 -19.45 17.58 7.25
CA THR A 32 -19.91 16.22 7.54
C THR A 32 -19.94 15.34 6.30
N LYS A 33 -20.52 15.84 5.21
CA LYS A 33 -20.57 15.13 3.91
C LYS A 33 -19.17 14.83 3.39
N PHE A 34 -18.26 15.81 3.43
CA PHE A 34 -16.87 15.60 3.05
C PHE A 34 -16.20 14.51 3.90
N GLY A 35 -16.30 14.61 5.23
CA GLY A 35 -15.62 13.66 6.11
C GLY A 35 -16.15 12.23 5.98
N ASN A 36 -17.47 12.07 5.91
CA ASN A 36 -18.09 10.77 5.67
C ASN A 36 -17.75 10.21 4.28
N HIS A 37 -17.62 11.07 3.25
CA HIS A 37 -17.18 10.65 1.91
C HIS A 37 -15.72 10.18 1.92
N LEU A 38 -14.80 10.90 2.58
CA LEU A 38 -13.40 10.49 2.69
C LEU A 38 -13.25 9.17 3.44
N LEU A 39 -13.95 8.99 4.56
CA LEU A 39 -13.91 7.74 5.32
C LEU A 39 -14.49 6.57 4.51
N ARG A 40 -15.55 6.80 3.74
CA ARG A 40 -16.10 5.81 2.80
C ARG A 40 -15.10 5.48 1.69
N PHE A 41 -14.48 6.48 1.08
CA PHE A 41 -13.48 6.31 0.04
C PHE A 41 -12.31 5.45 0.50
N ILE A 42 -11.80 5.69 1.71
CA ILE A 42 -10.76 4.84 2.31
C ILE A 42 -11.31 3.44 2.59
N ALA A 43 -12.49 3.32 3.20
CA ALA A 43 -13.08 2.04 3.58
C ALA A 43 -13.45 1.13 2.39
N GLU A 44 -13.76 1.72 1.23
CA GLU A 44 -13.99 1.00 -0.03
C GLU A 44 -12.70 0.77 -0.84
N ASP A 45 -11.54 1.05 -0.24
CA ASP A 45 -10.23 0.76 -0.81
C ASP A 45 -9.86 1.66 -2.01
N PHE A 46 -10.13 2.97 -1.89
CA PHE A 46 -9.78 4.01 -2.86
C PHE A 46 -10.40 3.81 -4.26
N PRO A 47 -11.73 3.64 -4.40
CA PRO A 47 -12.34 3.39 -5.71
C PRO A 47 -12.41 4.68 -6.56
N ALA A 48 -12.01 4.57 -7.83
CA ALA A 48 -12.08 5.69 -8.79
C ALA A 48 -13.50 6.26 -8.97
N THR A 49 -14.54 5.43 -8.78
CA THR A 49 -15.95 5.86 -8.86
C THR A 49 -16.35 6.88 -7.78
N LEU A 50 -15.63 6.93 -6.67
CA LEU A 50 -15.83 7.93 -5.60
C LEU A 50 -14.87 9.13 -5.73
N TRP A 51 -13.93 9.08 -6.68
CA TRP A 51 -12.99 10.16 -6.96
C TRP A 51 -13.63 11.20 -7.90
N THR A 52 -14.37 12.13 -7.29
CA THR A 52 -15.09 13.18 -8.02
C THR A 52 -14.38 14.52 -7.91
N LYS A 53 -14.64 15.43 -8.86
CA LYS A 53 -14.13 16.80 -8.82
C LYS A 53 -14.52 17.54 -7.53
N VAL A 54 -15.73 17.33 -7.03
CA VAL A 54 -16.20 17.93 -5.77
C VAL A 54 -15.37 17.44 -4.59
N PHE A 55 -15.12 16.13 -4.53
CA PHE A 55 -14.31 15.54 -3.47
C PHE A 55 -12.85 16.01 -3.54
N TYR A 56 -12.24 16.01 -4.72
CA TYR A 56 -10.90 16.55 -4.96
C TYR A 56 -10.79 18.02 -4.55
N ASN A 57 -11.73 18.87 -4.99
CA ASN A 57 -11.74 20.30 -4.69
C ASN A 57 -11.73 20.59 -3.19
N ARG A 58 -12.20 19.66 -2.35
CA ARG A 58 -12.03 19.77 -0.91
C ARG A 58 -10.71 19.16 -0.44
N LEU A 59 -10.44 17.92 -0.83
CA LEU A 59 -9.35 17.13 -0.26
C LEU A 59 -7.98 17.77 -0.46
N HIS A 60 -7.74 18.38 -1.63
CA HIS A 60 -6.44 19.01 -1.94
C HIS A 60 -6.11 20.23 -1.08
N LEU A 61 -7.09 20.82 -0.40
CA LEU A 61 -6.93 21.95 0.54
C LEU A 61 -6.82 21.50 2.00
N THR A 62 -6.89 20.20 2.26
CA THR A 62 -6.88 19.61 3.61
C THR A 62 -5.66 18.73 3.81
N PHE A 63 -5.31 18.45 5.08
CA PHE A 63 -4.19 17.57 5.46
C PHE A 63 -2.83 18.01 4.91
N SER A 64 -2.66 19.31 4.66
CA SER A 64 -1.42 19.89 4.12
C SER A 64 -0.94 19.26 2.80
N ASN A 65 -1.85 18.72 1.98
CA ASN A 65 -1.55 18.16 0.65
C ASN A 65 -1.23 19.24 -0.42
N ILE A 66 -0.80 20.44 0.00
CA ILE A 66 -0.67 21.67 -0.80
C ILE A 66 0.46 21.50 -1.82
N ALA A 67 0.19 20.86 -2.95
CA ALA A 67 1.08 20.89 -4.12
C ALA A 67 0.46 20.43 -5.46
N HIS A 68 -0.71 19.78 -5.49
CA HIS A 68 -1.25 19.26 -6.76
C HIS A 68 -2.36 20.17 -7.31
N TYR A 69 -2.09 20.81 -8.45
CA TYR A 69 -3.02 21.74 -9.10
C TYR A 69 -4.10 21.06 -9.94
N ASN A 70 -3.99 19.75 -10.19
CA ASN A 70 -4.97 19.00 -10.97
C ASN A 70 -5.33 17.65 -10.30
N MET A 71 -6.56 17.20 -10.57
CA MET A 71 -7.17 16.01 -9.95
C MET A 71 -6.48 14.70 -10.35
N HIS A 72 -5.86 14.64 -11.54
CA HIS A 72 -5.15 13.45 -12.03
C HIS A 72 -3.79 13.30 -11.33
N GLY A 73 -2.99 14.36 -11.28
CA GLY A 73 -1.72 14.37 -10.56
C GLY A 73 -1.87 14.16 -9.06
N PHE A 74 -2.99 14.61 -8.46
CA PHE A 74 -3.31 14.25 -7.08
C PHE A 74 -3.53 12.74 -6.92
N TRP A 75 -4.27 12.13 -7.86
CA TRP A 75 -4.51 10.68 -7.85
C TRP A 75 -3.20 9.89 -8.01
N GLU A 76 -2.40 10.23 -9.02
CA GLU A 76 -1.09 9.62 -9.29
C GLU A 76 -0.18 9.69 -8.06
N THR A 77 -0.18 10.83 -7.36
CA THR A 77 0.71 11.02 -6.20
C THR A 77 0.26 10.23 -4.96
N TRP A 78 -1.05 10.07 -4.74
CA TRP A 78 -1.56 9.61 -3.45
C TRP A 78 -2.29 8.27 -3.49
N PHE A 79 -2.81 7.84 -4.64
CA PHE A 79 -3.75 6.74 -4.73
C PHE A 79 -3.41 5.67 -5.77
N GLU A 80 -2.43 5.91 -6.65
CA GLU A 80 -2.08 5.02 -7.76
C GLU A 80 -1.55 3.67 -7.30
N THR A 81 -0.60 3.65 -6.37
CA THR A 81 -0.02 2.41 -5.83
C THR A 81 -0.34 2.20 -4.35
N THR A 82 -0.13 0.98 -3.86
CA THR A 82 -0.25 0.67 -2.43
C THR A 82 0.73 1.52 -1.59
N VAL A 83 1.91 1.86 -2.14
CA VAL A 83 2.89 2.74 -1.47
C VAL A 83 2.29 4.14 -1.27
N ASP A 84 1.68 4.70 -2.31
CA ASP A 84 1.12 6.04 -2.29
C ASP A 84 -0.04 6.11 -1.29
N GLN A 85 -0.90 5.10 -1.30
CA GLN A 85 -2.02 5.00 -0.37
C GLN A 85 -1.56 4.88 1.09
N VAL A 86 -0.50 4.12 1.37
CA VAL A 86 0.11 4.06 2.71
C VAL A 86 0.64 5.43 3.12
N THR A 87 1.33 6.12 2.21
CA THR A 87 1.91 7.45 2.46
C THR A 87 0.82 8.48 2.75
N PHE A 88 -0.27 8.47 1.98
CA PHE A 88 -1.44 9.31 2.20
C PHE A 88 -2.06 9.09 3.59
N LEU A 89 -2.31 7.82 3.96
CA LEU A 89 -2.90 7.48 5.26
C LEU A 89 -1.98 7.86 6.43
N GLN A 90 -0.67 7.70 6.26
CA GLN A 90 0.31 8.16 7.25
C GLN A 90 0.33 9.67 7.37
N ASN A 91 0.23 10.42 6.26
CA ASN A 91 0.13 11.88 6.29
C ASN A 91 -1.09 12.34 7.10
N ILE A 92 -2.27 11.78 6.80
CA ILE A 92 -3.51 12.06 7.54
C ILE A 92 -3.36 11.78 9.05
N ALA A 93 -2.70 10.69 9.42
CA ALA A 93 -2.57 10.28 10.82
C ALA A 93 -1.45 11.00 11.59
N ARG A 94 -0.43 11.51 10.88
CA ARG A 94 0.80 12.06 11.49
C ARG A 94 0.70 13.54 11.77
N TYR A 95 0.14 14.32 10.85
CA TYR A 95 0.20 15.78 10.94
C TYR A 95 -0.98 16.34 11.71
N PRO A 96 -0.77 16.96 12.88
CA PRO A 96 -1.83 17.64 13.59
C PRO A 96 -2.30 18.87 12.80
N CYS A 97 -3.62 19.05 12.72
CA CYS A 97 -4.21 20.24 12.10
C CYS A 97 -4.41 21.34 13.16
N TRP A 98 -3.78 22.50 12.96
CA TRP A 98 -3.79 23.62 13.92
C TRP A 98 -4.69 24.78 13.52
N GLY A 99 -5.41 24.67 12.40
CA GLY A 99 -6.31 25.73 11.94
C GLY A 99 -7.45 26.00 12.91
N ASP A 100 -7.97 27.22 12.92
CA ASP A 100 -9.23 27.55 13.60
C ASP A 100 -10.39 26.90 12.82
N PRO A 101 -11.25 26.09 13.45
CA PRO A 101 -12.36 25.42 12.77
C PRO A 101 -13.44 26.38 12.23
N ALA A 102 -13.49 27.65 12.69
CA ALA A 102 -14.35 28.69 12.11
C ALA A 102 -13.85 29.19 10.74
N PHE A 103 -12.59 28.91 10.38
CA PHE A 103 -11.99 29.34 9.12
C PHE A 103 -11.44 28.18 8.28
N THR A 104 -11.28 26.99 8.86
CA THR A 104 -10.67 25.82 8.22
C THR A 104 -11.48 24.54 8.50
N HIS A 105 -11.05 23.41 7.92
CA HIS A 105 -11.63 22.09 8.17
C HIS A 105 -10.88 21.31 9.28
N SER A 106 -10.17 22.03 10.16
CA SER A 106 -9.28 21.40 11.15
C SER A 106 -9.98 20.47 12.14
N ASP A 107 -11.25 20.73 12.46
CA ASP A 107 -12.11 19.87 13.25
C ASP A 107 -12.36 18.52 12.56
N VAL A 108 -12.76 18.54 11.29
CA VAL A 108 -12.95 17.34 10.46
C VAL A 108 -11.63 16.58 10.30
N GLU A 109 -10.54 17.27 10.00
CA GLU A 109 -9.23 16.67 9.81
C GLU A 109 -8.74 15.93 11.07
N LYS A 110 -8.93 16.53 12.25
CA LYS A 110 -8.60 15.89 13.54
C LYS A 110 -9.37 14.59 13.74
N VAL A 111 -10.69 14.63 13.54
CA VAL A 111 -11.55 13.45 13.75
C VAL A 111 -11.16 12.32 12.77
N ILE A 112 -10.91 12.66 11.50
CA ILE A 112 -10.49 11.68 10.49
C ILE A 112 -9.10 11.12 10.80
N GLY A 113 -8.15 11.97 11.20
CA GLY A 113 -6.80 11.54 11.59
C GLY A 113 -6.82 10.52 12.72
N VAL A 114 -7.60 10.78 13.77
CA VAL A 114 -7.81 9.84 14.88
C VAL A 114 -8.46 8.54 14.39
N ARG A 115 -9.49 8.63 13.54
CA ARG A 115 -10.19 7.44 13.05
C ARG A 115 -9.30 6.56 12.15
N VAL A 116 -8.53 7.17 11.26
CA VAL A 116 -7.54 6.46 10.43
C VAL A 116 -6.51 5.77 11.31
N LYS A 117 -5.96 6.48 12.32
CA LYS A 117 -4.98 5.94 13.26
C LYS A 117 -5.51 4.73 14.03
N ASN A 118 -6.76 4.77 14.48
CA ASN A 118 -7.34 3.75 15.35
C ASN A 118 -7.99 2.58 14.60
N SER A 119 -8.30 2.73 13.31
CA SER A 119 -8.99 1.71 12.50
C SER A 119 -8.14 0.48 12.15
N GLY A 120 -6.81 0.58 12.23
CA GLY A 120 -5.88 -0.44 11.76
C GLY A 120 -5.66 -0.46 10.24
N VAL A 121 -6.26 0.48 9.48
CA VAL A 121 -6.13 0.55 8.00
C VAL A 121 -4.67 0.69 7.54
N ILE A 122 -3.87 1.51 8.25
CA ILE A 122 -2.46 1.72 7.93
C ILE A 122 -1.69 0.40 8.04
N ALA A 123 -1.84 -0.31 9.16
CA ALA A 123 -1.16 -1.57 9.41
C ALA A 123 -1.57 -2.63 8.38
N TRP A 124 -2.85 -2.67 7.99
CA TRP A 124 -3.33 -3.56 6.94
C TRP A 124 -2.68 -3.27 5.59
N LYS A 125 -2.68 -2.00 5.16
CA LYS A 125 -2.06 -1.60 3.88
C LYS A 125 -0.56 -1.85 3.86
N GLN A 126 0.14 -1.65 4.98
CA GLN A 126 1.55 -2.00 5.12
C GLN A 126 1.82 -3.51 4.94
N ARG A 127 0.92 -4.38 5.41
CA ARG A 127 1.04 -5.84 5.19
C ARG A 127 0.85 -6.22 3.73
N ILE A 128 -0.12 -5.60 3.04
CA ILE A 128 -0.29 -5.78 1.60
C ILE A 128 1.00 -5.36 0.87
N LEU A 129 1.50 -4.16 1.17
CA LEU A 129 2.72 -3.63 0.57
C LEU A 129 3.93 -4.54 0.80
N ALA A 130 4.10 -5.07 2.01
CA ALA A 130 5.18 -6.01 2.32
C ALA A 130 5.09 -7.30 1.50
N THR A 131 3.86 -7.77 1.23
CA THR A 131 3.61 -8.95 0.41
C THR A 131 3.94 -8.69 -1.06
N GLU A 132 3.51 -7.55 -1.59
CA GLU A 132 3.81 -7.10 -2.96
C GLU A 132 5.34 -6.99 -3.18
N ARG A 133 6.04 -6.33 -2.25
CA ARG A 133 7.50 -6.18 -2.30
C ARG A 133 8.19 -7.53 -2.32
N ARG A 134 7.83 -8.43 -1.39
CA ARG A 134 8.42 -9.78 -1.32
C ARG A 134 8.20 -10.57 -2.63
N SER A 135 7.02 -10.45 -3.23
CA SER A 135 6.75 -11.11 -4.51
C SER A 135 7.59 -10.55 -5.65
N GLY A 136 7.79 -9.23 -5.68
CA GLY A 136 8.69 -8.56 -6.62
C GLY A 136 10.13 -9.01 -6.45
N ASP A 137 10.63 -9.01 -5.22
CA ASP A 137 12.00 -9.42 -4.88
C ASP A 137 12.28 -10.87 -5.29
N LEU A 138 11.32 -11.79 -5.07
CA LEU A 138 11.45 -13.19 -5.49
C LEU A 138 11.46 -13.36 -7.01
N THR A 139 10.66 -12.55 -7.73
CA THR A 139 10.63 -12.56 -9.20
C THR A 139 11.96 -12.06 -9.76
N GLU A 140 12.49 -10.97 -9.21
CA GLU A 140 13.77 -10.43 -9.63
C GLU A 140 14.92 -11.38 -9.28
N LEU A 141 14.89 -12.01 -8.10
CA LEU A 141 15.86 -13.04 -7.73
C LEU A 141 15.85 -14.22 -8.71
N ALA A 142 14.67 -14.70 -9.11
CA ALA A 142 14.55 -15.76 -10.10
C ALA A 142 15.12 -15.34 -11.48
N ARG A 143 14.85 -14.11 -11.92
CA ARG A 143 15.41 -13.53 -13.14
C ARG A 143 16.94 -13.45 -13.08
N LEU A 144 17.48 -12.95 -11.98
CA LEU A 144 18.92 -12.83 -11.76
C LEU A 144 19.61 -14.21 -11.72
N LYS A 145 19.02 -15.19 -11.03
CA LYS A 145 19.53 -16.57 -11.03
C LYS A 145 19.59 -17.15 -12.44
N ALA A 146 18.55 -16.96 -13.25
CA ALA A 146 18.53 -17.43 -14.63
C ALA A 146 19.63 -16.80 -15.52
N ILE A 147 20.07 -15.57 -15.22
CA ILE A 147 21.09 -14.86 -16.00
C ILE A 147 22.50 -15.15 -15.50
N TYR A 148 22.69 -15.26 -14.19
CA TYR A 148 24.01 -15.22 -13.56
C TYR A 148 24.43 -16.53 -12.87
N GLU A 149 23.52 -17.48 -12.63
CA GLU A 149 23.94 -18.83 -12.24
C GLU A 149 24.39 -19.57 -13.51
N PRO A 150 25.67 -19.98 -13.62
CA PRO A 150 26.09 -20.80 -14.75
C PRO A 150 25.25 -22.07 -14.73
N ALA A 151 24.68 -22.45 -15.88
CA ALA A 151 24.05 -23.73 -16.05
C ALA A 151 24.97 -24.79 -15.44
N ALA A 152 24.47 -25.50 -14.42
CA ALA A 152 25.23 -26.53 -13.73
C ALA A 152 26.05 -27.32 -14.75
N GLU A 153 27.35 -27.36 -14.50
CA GLU A 153 28.40 -27.99 -15.30
C GLU A 153 27.84 -29.03 -16.27
N SER A 154 28.09 -28.81 -17.57
CA SER A 154 28.00 -29.89 -18.54
C SER A 154 28.76 -31.07 -17.97
N THR A 155 28.04 -32.14 -17.67
CA THR A 155 28.56 -33.42 -17.23
C THR A 155 29.80 -33.77 -18.05
N VAL A 156 30.98 -33.68 -17.41
CA VAL A 156 32.19 -34.31 -17.93
C VAL A 156 31.84 -35.79 -18.07
N PRO A 157 31.93 -36.40 -19.26
CA PRO A 157 31.61 -37.81 -19.40
C PRO A 157 32.57 -38.61 -18.53
N ALA A 158 32.02 -39.56 -17.77
CA ALA A 158 32.78 -40.48 -16.95
C ALA A 158 33.93 -41.11 -17.75
N PRO A 159 35.15 -41.23 -17.20
CA PRO A 159 36.24 -41.91 -17.89
C PRO A 159 35.81 -43.36 -18.19
N PRO A 160 36.13 -43.89 -19.38
CA PRO A 160 35.71 -45.23 -19.76
C PRO A 160 36.30 -46.27 -18.81
N ALA A 161 35.44 -47.20 -18.39
CA ALA A 161 35.78 -48.35 -17.57
C ALA A 161 37.00 -49.08 -18.15
N ALA A 162 38.06 -49.19 -17.35
CA ALA A 162 39.20 -50.04 -17.69
C ALA A 162 38.73 -51.49 -17.78
N LEU A 163 38.86 -52.06 -18.99
CA LEU A 163 38.65 -53.47 -19.27
C LEU A 163 39.54 -54.31 -18.34
N SER A 164 38.89 -55.10 -17.51
CA SER A 164 39.48 -56.25 -16.82
C SER A 164 39.86 -57.31 -17.85
N THR A 165 41.14 -57.33 -18.26
CA THR A 165 41.76 -58.54 -18.80
C THR A 165 42.42 -59.29 -17.65
N GLY A 166 41.69 -60.27 -17.10
CA GLY A 166 42.28 -61.35 -16.35
C GLY A 166 42.66 -62.50 -17.28
N ALA A 167 43.60 -63.32 -16.80
CA ALA A 167 44.17 -64.56 -17.34
C ALA A 167 45.51 -64.36 -18.07
N ALA A 168 46.58 -65.11 -17.78
CA ALA A 168 46.91 -66.07 -16.73
C ALA A 168 48.41 -66.32 -16.90
N GLN A 169 49.17 -66.49 -15.82
CA GLN A 169 50.39 -67.31 -15.92
C GLN A 169 50.53 -68.16 -14.67
N THR A 170 50.30 -69.44 -14.92
CA THR A 170 50.42 -70.59 -14.04
C THR A 170 51.85 -70.75 -13.53
N ASP A 171 51.98 -70.79 -12.20
CA ASP A 171 53.12 -71.39 -11.52
C ASP A 171 53.14 -72.90 -11.80
N LEU A 172 54.28 -73.39 -12.28
CA LEU A 172 54.62 -74.81 -12.40
C LEU A 172 56.10 -74.99 -12.04
N PHE A 173 56.32 -75.42 -10.78
CA PHE A 173 57.41 -76.27 -10.25
C PHE A 173 58.89 -75.94 -10.57
N SER A 174 59.64 -75.53 -9.55
CA SER A 174 60.49 -76.42 -8.71
C SER A 174 61.06 -75.69 -7.51
#